data_AF-A0A7D9IAW3-F1
#
_entry.id   AF-A0A7D9IAW3-F1
#
_cell.length_a   1.000
_cell.length_b   1.000
_cell.length_c   1.000
_cell.angle_alpha   90.00
_cell.angle_beta   90.00
_cell.angle_gamma   90.00
#
_symmetry.space_group_name_H-M   'P 1'
#
loop_
_entity.id
_entity.type
_entity.pdbx_description
1 polymer ?
#
loop_
_entity_poly.entity_id
_entity_poly.type
_entity_poly.pdbx_seq_one_letter_code
_entity_poly.pdbx_strand_id
1 'polypeptide(L)'
;MIGLSKMFSKFPKSLLWRSGIKVLRRATPAGFSKEASSSFIKDDITASAPKPLIQNVSKGDEKRYLKIAWNDGTSSRFPYIFLRDNCRCPECFDNASKQHILHTVADIGLDIEVKKASLSKDGLTLKCLWPNGHESMYTQDWLRDTRMREGNETRPRNFDSLIKDELILWDRAKLQDKVPSHDYSGLMKDDKNLFDFLYALYQHGLVLVNHAPAKDGVIMEMAARIGWNRRTHLGLNKFGRVEHFQCSHFVMSETQNDYSPSEVLAFYDAYYQLTKLLYKSENVVDFRLQPGQVALFQNTRVMHGRSAYEVIGETSVSAARWLQGTFFEHDVIFSKLRVLQQKLGLKSPRIYKQSDDFF
;
A
#
# COMPACT_ATOMS: atom_id res chain seq x y z
N MET A 1 17.05 -8.70 11.03
CA MET A 1 15.68 -8.40 10.54
C MET A 1 14.97 -9.71 10.22
N ILE A 2 13.70 -9.87 10.59
CA ILE A 2 12.94 -11.12 10.37
C ILE A 2 11.80 -10.87 9.38
N GLY A 3 11.83 -11.60 8.26
CA GLY A 3 10.78 -11.56 7.23
C GLY A 3 9.69 -12.59 7.49
N LEU A 4 8.43 -12.18 7.54
CA LEU A 4 7.25 -13.06 7.69
C LEU A 4 6.99 -13.85 6.38
N SER A 5 7.83 -14.83 6.06
CA SER A 5 7.68 -15.65 4.85
C SER A 5 7.08 -17.03 5.17
N LYS A 6 6.08 -17.46 4.39
CA LYS A 6 5.51 -18.83 4.32
C LYS A 6 4.78 -19.39 5.55
N MET A 7 4.54 -18.62 6.60
CA MET A 7 3.95 -19.15 7.84
C MET A 7 2.57 -19.82 7.64
N PHE A 8 1.74 -19.27 6.75
CA PHE A 8 0.38 -19.77 6.53
C PHE A 8 0.28 -21.07 5.71
N SER A 9 1.34 -21.50 5.01
CA SER A 9 1.30 -22.74 4.21
C SER A 9 1.77 -23.98 4.96
N LYS A 10 2.27 -23.83 6.20
CA LYS A 10 2.84 -24.92 7.02
C LYS A 10 2.09 -25.20 8.32
N PHE A 11 0.91 -24.59 8.54
CA PHE A 11 0.06 -24.95 9.67
C PHE A 11 -0.43 -26.41 9.55
N PRO A 12 -0.28 -27.24 10.60
CA PRO A 12 -0.92 -28.56 10.65
C PRO A 12 -2.42 -28.40 10.50
N LYS A 13 -3.02 -29.08 9.52
CA LYS A 13 -4.46 -29.04 9.24
C LYS A 13 -5.33 -29.41 10.45
N SER A 14 -4.79 -30.09 11.46
CA SER A 14 -5.50 -30.50 12.67
C SER A 14 -5.82 -29.36 13.65
N LEU A 15 -5.17 -28.19 13.53
CA LEU A 15 -5.42 -27.02 14.40
C LEU A 15 -6.39 -25.99 13.80
N LEU A 16 -6.77 -26.14 12.52
CA LEU A 16 -7.67 -25.22 11.82
C LEU A 16 -9.16 -25.59 11.92
N TRP A 17 -9.51 -26.71 12.58
CA TRP A 17 -10.87 -27.27 12.55
C TRP A 17 -11.74 -26.96 13.77
N ARG A 18 -11.28 -26.16 14.74
CA ARG A 18 -12.08 -25.86 15.95
C ARG A 18 -12.74 -24.48 16.01
N SER A 19 -12.64 -23.67 14.95
CA SER A 19 -13.46 -22.47 14.80
C SER A 19 -13.83 -22.29 13.33
N GLY A 20 -15.12 -22.10 13.05
CA GLY A 20 -15.76 -22.19 11.73
C GLY A 20 -15.35 -21.13 10.70
N ILE A 21 -14.06 -21.03 10.37
CA ILE A 21 -13.55 -20.18 9.29
C ILE A 21 -13.51 -21.02 8.00
N LYS A 22 -14.46 -20.76 7.09
CA LYS A 22 -14.45 -21.33 5.73
C LYS A 22 -13.32 -20.72 4.91
N VAL A 23 -12.21 -21.45 4.75
CA VAL A 23 -11.17 -21.12 3.77
C VAL A 23 -11.63 -21.58 2.38
N LEU A 24 -11.96 -20.63 1.51
CA LEU A 24 -12.21 -20.89 0.08
C LEU A 24 -10.90 -21.31 -0.60
N ARG A 25 -10.85 -22.56 -1.08
CA ARG A 25 -9.72 -23.09 -1.88
C ARG A 25 -9.71 -22.45 -3.27
N ARG A 26 -8.54 -22.05 -3.77
CA ARG A 26 -8.28 -21.87 -5.20
C ARG A 26 -7.24 -22.92 -5.62
N ALA A 27 -7.55 -23.70 -6.66
CA ALA A 27 -6.66 -24.70 -7.23
C ALA A 27 -5.52 -24.02 -8.00
N THR A 28 -4.29 -24.49 -7.80
CA THR A 28 -3.09 -24.10 -8.57
C THR A 28 -3.02 -24.87 -9.89
N PRO A 29 -2.88 -24.21 -11.06
CA PRO A 29 -2.36 -24.87 -12.26
C PRO A 29 -0.83 -24.98 -12.18
N ALA A 30 -0.31 -26.08 -12.72
CA ALA A 30 1.09 -26.46 -12.69
C ALA A 30 1.94 -25.72 -13.73
N GLY A 31 3.18 -25.43 -13.33
CA GLY A 31 4.36 -25.37 -14.20
C GLY A 31 4.58 -24.08 -14.98
N PHE A 32 5.55 -23.26 -14.55
CA PHE A 32 6.47 -22.54 -15.43
C PHE A 32 7.74 -22.18 -14.67
N SER A 33 8.85 -22.80 -15.04
CA SER A 33 10.20 -22.37 -14.68
C SER A 33 10.67 -21.31 -15.67
N LYS A 34 11.27 -20.21 -15.19
CA LYS A 34 12.33 -19.50 -15.93
C LYS A 34 13.19 -18.68 -14.98
N GLU A 35 14.48 -18.75 -15.27
CA GLU A 35 15.62 -18.17 -14.56
C GLU A 35 15.57 -16.63 -14.55
N ALA A 36 16.04 -16.05 -13.45
CA ALA A 36 16.11 -14.60 -13.27
C ALA A 36 17.49 -14.08 -13.69
N SER A 37 17.56 -13.41 -14.83
CA SER A 37 18.68 -12.52 -15.20
C SER A 37 18.29 -11.07 -14.91
N SER A 38 19.19 -10.35 -14.26
CA SER A 38 19.07 -8.95 -13.85
C SER A 38 19.05 -7.96 -15.02
N SER A 39 17.88 -7.38 -15.31
CA SER A 39 17.70 -6.04 -15.90
C SER A 39 16.20 -5.81 -16.16
N PHE A 40 15.50 -5.00 -15.37
CA PHE A 40 14.07 -4.76 -15.62
C PHE A 40 13.66 -3.31 -15.35
N ILE A 41 14.02 -2.42 -16.27
CA ILE A 41 13.00 -1.55 -16.86
C ILE A 41 12.79 -2.16 -18.25
N LYS A 42 11.75 -3.00 -18.39
CA LYS A 42 11.27 -3.30 -19.73
C LYS A 42 10.48 -2.09 -20.17
N ASP A 43 11.01 -1.38 -21.16
CA ASP A 43 10.24 -0.55 -22.08
C ASP A 43 9.31 -1.45 -22.91
N ASP A 44 8.46 -2.24 -22.24
CA ASP A 44 7.41 -2.99 -22.90
C ASP A 44 6.33 -1.95 -23.25
N ILE A 45 6.52 -1.32 -24.42
CA ILE A 45 5.44 -0.80 -25.25
C ILE A 45 4.61 -2.02 -25.65
N THR A 46 3.85 -2.58 -24.71
CA THR A 46 2.78 -3.52 -25.04
C THR A 46 1.81 -2.76 -25.92
N ALA A 47 1.56 -3.28 -27.13
CA ALA A 47 0.51 -2.80 -28.02
C ALA A 47 -0.73 -2.49 -27.17
N SER A 48 -1.15 -1.22 -27.18
CA SER A 48 -2.30 -0.76 -26.40
C SER A 48 -3.45 -1.73 -26.63
N ALA A 49 -3.91 -2.41 -25.58
CA ALA A 49 -5.19 -3.10 -25.64
C ALA A 49 -6.22 -2.15 -26.28
N PRO A 50 -7.12 -2.65 -27.15
CA PRO A 50 -8.07 -1.81 -27.86
C PRO A 50 -8.82 -0.96 -26.83
N LYS A 51 -8.88 0.36 -27.07
CA LYS A 51 -9.55 1.29 -26.14
C LYS A 51 -10.98 0.80 -25.89
N PRO A 52 -11.46 0.81 -24.63
CA PRO A 52 -12.83 0.42 -24.35
C PRO A 52 -13.79 1.41 -24.98
N LEU A 53 -14.47 1.07 -26.06
CA LEU A 53 -15.47 1.96 -26.66
C LEU A 53 -16.85 1.60 -26.16
N ILE A 54 -17.64 2.61 -25.85
CA ILE A 54 -19.06 2.40 -25.55
C ILE A 54 -19.75 2.17 -26.89
N GLN A 55 -20.39 1.02 -27.04
CA GLN A 55 -21.16 0.69 -28.24
C GLN A 55 -22.64 1.04 -28.10
N ASN A 56 -23.21 0.80 -26.92
CA ASN A 56 -24.62 1.04 -26.67
C ASN A 56 -24.88 1.37 -25.20
N VAL A 57 -25.95 2.13 -24.95
CA VAL A 57 -26.43 2.47 -23.62
C VAL A 57 -27.94 2.28 -23.57
N SER A 58 -28.40 1.48 -22.62
CA SER A 58 -29.83 1.27 -22.38
C SER A 58 -30.18 1.47 -20.90
N LYS A 59 -31.44 1.78 -20.61
CA LYS A 59 -31.95 1.75 -19.24
C LYS A 59 -32.12 0.29 -18.81
N GLY A 60 -31.77 -0.02 -17.56
CA GLY A 60 -32.01 -1.34 -16.97
C GLY A 60 -33.47 -1.57 -16.57
N ASP A 61 -33.81 -2.83 -16.32
CA ASP A 61 -35.19 -3.26 -16.06
C ASP A 61 -35.79 -2.62 -14.79
N GLU A 62 -34.98 -2.40 -13.77
CA GLU A 62 -35.41 -1.81 -12.49
C GLU A 62 -35.36 -0.28 -12.47
N LYS A 63 -35.06 0.37 -13.61
CA LYS A 63 -34.86 1.84 -13.71
C LYS A 63 -33.93 2.42 -12.63
N ARG A 64 -32.95 1.66 -12.17
CA ARG A 64 -31.97 2.11 -11.16
C ARG A 64 -30.55 2.20 -11.68
N TYR A 65 -30.33 1.74 -12.91
CA TYR A 65 -29.01 1.67 -13.51
C TYR A 65 -29.08 1.84 -15.03
N LEU A 66 -28.00 2.40 -15.58
CA LEU A 66 -27.69 2.33 -17.01
C LEU A 66 -26.93 1.04 -17.28
N LYS A 67 -27.29 0.34 -18.35
CA LYS A 67 -26.51 -0.75 -18.91
C LYS A 67 -25.67 -0.20 -20.05
N ILE A 68 -24.36 -0.33 -19.94
CA ILE A 68 -23.38 0.08 -20.95
C ILE A 68 -22.83 -1.18 -21.61
N ALA A 69 -22.95 -1.28 -22.93
CA ALA A 69 -22.33 -2.33 -23.73
C ALA A 69 -21.01 -1.82 -24.34
N TRP A 70 -19.97 -2.64 -24.25
CA TRP A 70 -18.61 -2.33 -24.67
C TRP A 70 -18.25 -3.01 -25.99
N ASN A 71 -17.23 -2.49 -26.67
CA ASN A 71 -16.72 -3.04 -27.93
C ASN A 71 -16.05 -4.42 -27.84
N ASP A 72 -15.75 -4.90 -26.64
CA ASP A 72 -15.24 -6.25 -26.40
C ASP A 72 -16.37 -7.28 -26.14
N GLY A 73 -17.64 -6.88 -26.34
CA GLY A 73 -18.81 -7.74 -26.11
C GLY A 73 -19.23 -7.85 -24.64
N THR A 74 -18.49 -7.23 -23.71
CA THR A 74 -18.89 -7.19 -22.30
C THR A 74 -19.94 -6.11 -22.05
N SER A 75 -20.60 -6.18 -20.89
CA SER A 75 -21.52 -5.11 -20.45
C SER A 75 -21.32 -4.80 -18.98
N SER A 76 -21.70 -3.59 -18.57
CA SER A 76 -21.57 -3.14 -17.18
C SER A 76 -22.77 -2.31 -16.77
N ARG A 77 -23.26 -2.52 -15.54
CA ARG A 77 -24.35 -1.74 -14.96
C ARG A 77 -23.79 -0.62 -14.09
N PHE A 78 -24.29 0.58 -14.31
CA PHE A 78 -23.95 1.78 -13.55
C PHE A 78 -25.19 2.32 -12.85
N PRO A 79 -25.26 2.25 -11.51
CA PRO A 79 -26.35 2.85 -10.76
C PRO A 79 -26.49 4.35 -11.06
N TYR A 80 -27.71 4.83 -11.22
CA TYR A 80 -27.96 6.26 -11.53
C TYR A 80 -27.42 7.19 -10.45
N ILE A 81 -27.65 6.84 -9.18
CA ILE A 81 -27.12 7.56 -8.02
C ILE A 81 -25.59 7.67 -8.06
N PHE A 82 -24.90 6.57 -8.43
CA PHE A 82 -23.43 6.56 -8.52
C PHE A 82 -22.93 7.51 -9.60
N LEU A 83 -23.56 7.50 -10.78
CA LEU A 83 -23.21 8.42 -11.85
C LEU A 83 -23.41 9.86 -11.37
N ARG A 84 -24.59 10.21 -10.85
CA ARG A 84 -24.91 11.57 -10.39
C ARG A 84 -23.94 12.07 -9.33
N ASP A 85 -23.62 11.22 -8.35
CA ASP A 85 -22.70 11.50 -7.25
C ASP A 85 -21.27 11.73 -7.72
N ASN A 86 -20.89 11.08 -8.82
CA ASN A 86 -19.56 11.21 -9.43
C ASN A 86 -19.52 12.20 -10.61
N CYS A 87 -20.51 13.09 -10.73
CA CYS A 87 -20.47 14.17 -11.72
C CYS A 87 -19.23 15.06 -11.48
N ARG A 88 -18.47 15.33 -12.55
CA ARG A 88 -17.24 16.15 -12.50
C ARG A 88 -17.41 17.55 -13.12
N CYS A 89 -18.65 18.00 -13.31
CA CYS A 89 -18.90 19.36 -13.78
C CYS A 89 -18.53 20.39 -12.68
N PRO A 90 -18.29 21.67 -13.03
CA PRO A 90 -17.88 22.69 -12.07
C PRO A 90 -18.87 22.94 -10.92
N GLU A 91 -20.16 22.63 -11.11
CA GLU A 91 -21.19 22.75 -10.05
C GLU A 91 -21.11 21.62 -9.02
N CYS A 92 -20.62 20.44 -9.42
CA CYS A 92 -20.62 19.24 -8.57
C CYS A 92 -19.23 18.91 -8.02
N PHE A 93 -18.17 19.41 -8.65
CA PHE A 93 -16.81 19.05 -8.33
C PHE A 93 -15.86 20.21 -8.57
N ASP A 94 -15.08 20.57 -7.55
CA ASP A 94 -14.03 21.56 -7.68
C ASP A 94 -12.77 20.89 -8.24
N ASN A 95 -12.43 21.25 -9.48
CA ASN A 95 -11.25 20.71 -10.15
C ASN A 95 -9.93 21.22 -9.57
N ALA A 96 -9.92 22.31 -8.79
CA ALA A 96 -8.71 22.81 -8.13
C ALA A 96 -8.37 21.97 -6.89
N SER A 97 -9.30 21.85 -5.93
CA SER A 97 -9.10 21.09 -4.69
C SER A 97 -9.31 19.58 -4.85
N LYS A 98 -9.89 19.15 -5.98
CA LYS A 98 -10.34 17.77 -6.23
C LYS A 98 -11.38 17.27 -5.22
N GLN A 99 -12.23 18.17 -4.72
CA GLN A 99 -13.30 17.87 -3.76
C GLN A 99 -14.68 17.90 -4.40
N HIS A 100 -15.60 17.12 -3.84
CA HIS A 100 -17.01 17.17 -4.21
C HIS A 100 -17.65 18.42 -3.61
N ILE A 101 -18.35 19.18 -4.45
CA ILE A 101 -19.21 20.29 -4.02
C ILE A 101 -20.62 19.76 -3.75
N LEU A 102 -21.06 18.82 -4.59
CA LEU A 102 -22.34 18.12 -4.44
C LEU A 102 -22.34 17.27 -3.16
N HIS A 103 -23.37 17.45 -2.33
CA HIS A 103 -23.57 16.65 -1.13
C HIS A 103 -24.51 15.48 -1.42
N THR A 104 -23.95 14.26 -1.48
CA THR A 104 -24.65 13.03 -1.89
C THR A 104 -26.01 12.84 -1.21
N VAL A 105 -26.07 13.01 0.11
CA VAL A 105 -27.28 12.73 0.90
C VAL A 105 -28.31 13.87 0.85
N ALA A 106 -27.85 15.10 0.63
CA ALA A 106 -28.74 16.28 0.68
C ALA A 106 -29.29 16.62 -0.72
N ASP A 107 -28.49 16.39 -1.76
CA ASP A 107 -28.77 16.89 -3.11
C ASP A 107 -29.23 15.80 -4.08
N ILE A 108 -29.11 14.52 -3.72
CA ILE A 108 -29.44 13.39 -4.60
C ILE A 108 -30.54 12.53 -3.98
N GLY A 109 -31.70 12.51 -4.62
CA GLY A 109 -32.78 11.57 -4.29
C GLY A 109 -32.38 10.11 -4.58
N LEU A 110 -32.75 9.18 -3.70
CA LEU A 110 -32.46 7.74 -3.86
C LEU A 110 -33.14 7.13 -5.10
N ASP A 111 -34.24 7.75 -5.53
CA ASP A 111 -35.04 7.41 -6.69
C ASP A 111 -34.59 8.16 -7.97
N ILE A 112 -33.44 8.84 -7.95
CA ILE A 112 -32.96 9.58 -9.11
C ILE A 112 -32.86 8.68 -10.34
N GLU A 113 -33.52 9.12 -11.42
CA GLU A 113 -33.46 8.47 -12.72
C GLU A 113 -32.81 9.35 -13.78
N VAL A 114 -32.00 8.75 -14.65
CA VAL A 114 -31.52 9.46 -15.83
C VAL A 114 -32.71 9.72 -16.77
N LYS A 115 -32.94 10.99 -17.09
CA LYS A 115 -34.00 11.39 -18.03
C LYS A 115 -33.62 10.92 -19.43
N LYS A 116 -32.41 11.25 -19.88
CA LYS A 116 -31.86 10.86 -21.19
C LYS A 116 -30.37 10.56 -21.09
N ALA A 117 -29.93 9.47 -21.70
CA ALA A 117 -28.52 9.13 -21.90
C ALA A 117 -28.19 9.22 -23.39
N SER A 118 -27.14 9.95 -23.76
CA SER A 118 -26.73 10.17 -25.15
C SER A 118 -25.24 9.89 -25.30
N LEU A 119 -24.88 9.15 -26.35
CA LEU A 119 -23.50 8.78 -26.64
C LEU A 119 -22.92 9.68 -27.73
N SER A 120 -21.64 10.04 -27.62
CA SER A 120 -20.91 10.70 -28.71
C SER A 120 -20.70 9.75 -29.90
N LYS A 121 -20.58 10.29 -31.12
CA LYS A 121 -20.46 9.49 -32.35
C LYS A 121 -19.24 8.54 -32.35
N ASP A 122 -18.20 8.91 -31.61
CA ASP A 122 -16.95 8.15 -31.46
C ASP A 122 -16.99 7.10 -30.33
N GLY A 123 -18.08 7.02 -29.56
CA GLY A 123 -18.21 6.11 -28.42
C GLY A 123 -17.31 6.44 -27.23
N LEU A 124 -16.71 7.63 -27.19
CA LEU A 124 -15.76 8.03 -26.15
C LEU A 124 -16.40 8.70 -24.94
N THR A 125 -17.59 9.30 -25.10
CA THR A 125 -18.24 10.09 -24.06
C THR A 125 -19.71 9.76 -23.92
N LEU A 126 -20.13 9.51 -22.67
CA LEU A 126 -21.53 9.38 -22.27
C LEU A 126 -22.01 10.68 -21.64
N LYS A 127 -23.11 11.24 -22.15
CA LYS A 127 -23.82 12.39 -21.57
C LYS A 127 -25.14 11.94 -20.94
N CYS A 128 -25.35 12.28 -19.68
CA CYS A 128 -26.57 12.00 -18.91
C CYS A 128 -27.28 13.32 -18.58
N LEU A 129 -28.55 13.43 -18.95
CA LEU A 129 -29.46 14.51 -18.56
C LEU A 129 -30.34 14.03 -17.39
N TRP A 130 -30.40 14.82 -16.33
CA TRP A 130 -31.15 14.52 -15.10
C TRP A 130 -32.51 15.25 -15.05
N PRO A 131 -33.44 14.86 -14.16
CA PRO A 131 -34.80 15.42 -14.11
C PRO A 131 -34.83 16.93 -13.86
N ASN A 132 -33.91 17.44 -13.05
CA ASN A 132 -33.75 18.87 -12.76
C ASN A 132 -33.08 19.67 -13.88
N GLY A 133 -32.81 19.05 -15.03
CA GLY A 133 -32.12 19.69 -16.17
C GLY A 133 -30.60 19.67 -16.09
N HIS A 134 -30.01 19.20 -14.99
CA HIS A 134 -28.56 19.09 -14.86
C HIS A 134 -27.99 18.09 -15.88
N GLU A 135 -26.76 18.33 -16.34
CA GLU A 135 -26.07 17.46 -17.30
C GLU A 135 -24.73 16.97 -16.73
N SER A 136 -24.49 15.67 -16.85
CA SER A 136 -23.22 15.06 -16.46
C SER A 136 -22.58 14.36 -17.66
N MET A 137 -21.26 14.43 -17.75
CA MET A 137 -20.46 13.83 -18.83
C MET A 137 -19.40 12.90 -18.26
N TYR A 138 -19.24 11.72 -18.87
CA TYR A 138 -18.29 10.70 -18.45
C TYR A 138 -17.53 10.17 -19.65
N THR A 139 -16.21 10.03 -19.52
CA THR A 139 -15.38 9.39 -20.55
C THR A 139 -15.46 7.87 -20.45
N GLN A 140 -15.22 7.18 -21.57
CA GLN A 140 -15.18 5.73 -21.60
C GLN A 140 -14.15 5.16 -20.63
N ASP A 141 -12.98 5.80 -20.51
CA ASP A 141 -11.89 5.30 -19.65
C ASP A 141 -12.32 5.33 -18.18
N TRP A 142 -12.92 6.44 -17.76
CA TRP A 142 -13.41 6.58 -16.40
C TRP A 142 -14.52 5.57 -16.09
N LEU A 143 -15.48 5.40 -17.00
CA LEU A 143 -16.55 4.41 -16.85
C LEU A 143 -15.95 3.00 -16.76
N ARG A 144 -15.04 2.64 -17.66
CA ARG A 144 -14.42 1.32 -17.69
C ARG A 144 -13.63 1.03 -16.40
N ASP A 145 -12.91 2.02 -15.90
CA ASP A 145 -12.08 1.90 -14.71
C ASP A 145 -12.92 1.75 -13.44
N THR A 146 -13.99 2.54 -13.33
CA THR A 146 -14.86 2.63 -12.15
C THR A 146 -16.03 1.65 -12.15
N ARG A 147 -16.21 0.87 -13.23
CA ARG A 147 -17.31 -0.10 -13.32
C ARG A 147 -17.34 -1.08 -12.14
N MET A 148 -18.53 -1.37 -11.68
CA MET A 148 -18.79 -2.40 -10.69
C MET A 148 -18.55 -3.79 -11.29
N ARG A 149 -18.25 -4.76 -10.44
CA ARG A 149 -18.08 -6.17 -10.85
C ARG A 149 -19.43 -6.75 -11.24
N GLU A 150 -19.44 -7.52 -12.32
CA GLU A 150 -20.63 -8.23 -12.78
C GLU A 150 -20.49 -9.74 -12.53
N GLY A 151 -21.58 -10.40 -12.10
CA GLY A 151 -21.62 -11.84 -11.88
C GLY A 151 -20.47 -12.40 -11.03
N ASN A 152 -19.85 -13.49 -11.52
CA ASN A 152 -18.71 -14.15 -10.88
C ASN A 152 -17.34 -13.60 -11.33
N GLU A 153 -17.30 -12.43 -11.99
CA GLU A 153 -16.05 -11.83 -12.44
C GLU A 153 -15.06 -11.70 -11.28
N THR A 154 -13.97 -12.46 -11.30
CA THR A 154 -12.88 -12.28 -10.34
C THR A 154 -12.00 -11.14 -10.78
N ARG A 155 -12.41 -9.90 -10.50
CA ARG A 155 -11.48 -8.77 -10.48
C ARG A 155 -10.63 -8.92 -9.21
N PRO A 156 -9.30 -8.74 -9.27
CA PRO A 156 -8.55 -8.46 -8.05
C PRO A 156 -9.32 -7.36 -7.32
N ARG A 157 -9.71 -7.57 -6.06
CA ARG A 157 -10.33 -6.48 -5.31
C ARG A 157 -9.31 -5.34 -5.38
N ASN A 158 -9.72 -4.15 -5.81
CA ASN A 158 -8.91 -2.94 -5.75
C ASN A 158 -8.69 -2.50 -4.28
N PHE A 159 -8.53 -3.44 -3.35
CA PHE A 159 -7.81 -3.24 -2.11
C PHE A 159 -6.37 -3.07 -2.51
N ASP A 160 -5.96 -1.84 -2.79
CA ASP A 160 -4.57 -1.46 -3.06
C ASP A 160 -3.79 -2.64 -3.66
N SER A 161 -4.29 -3.22 -4.77
CA SER A 161 -3.92 -4.61 -5.14
C SER A 161 -2.45 -4.70 -5.54
N LEU A 162 -1.88 -3.53 -5.77
CA LEU A 162 -0.49 -3.23 -5.99
C LEU A 162 0.31 -3.55 -4.73
N ILE A 163 -0.24 -3.18 -3.55
CA ILE A 163 0.35 -3.41 -2.23
C ILE A 163 0.44 -4.87 -1.88
N LYS A 164 -0.29 -5.78 -2.51
CA LYS A 164 -0.13 -7.23 -2.25
C LYS A 164 0.59 -7.95 -3.37
N ASP A 165 0.33 -7.61 -4.63
CA ASP A 165 0.86 -8.35 -5.77
C ASP A 165 2.34 -8.02 -6.07
N GLU A 166 2.85 -6.88 -5.59
CA GLU A 166 4.26 -6.48 -5.76
C GLU A 166 5.14 -6.73 -4.53
N LEU A 167 4.59 -7.29 -3.44
CA LEU A 167 5.40 -7.60 -2.26
C LEU A 167 6.28 -8.82 -2.51
N ILE A 168 7.57 -8.62 -2.34
CA ILE A 168 8.56 -9.68 -2.43
C ILE A 168 8.77 -10.25 -1.03
N LEU A 169 8.17 -11.41 -0.76
CA LEU A 169 8.46 -12.17 0.46
C LEU A 169 9.85 -12.79 0.37
N TRP A 170 10.62 -12.64 1.44
CA TRP A 170 12.01 -13.07 1.52
C TRP A 170 12.31 -13.87 2.78
N ASP A 171 13.28 -14.76 2.64
CA ASP A 171 14.02 -15.45 3.68
C ASP A 171 15.50 -15.01 3.58
N ARG A 172 16.36 -15.56 4.44
CA ARG A 172 17.80 -15.26 4.46
C ARG A 172 18.43 -15.56 3.11
N ALA A 173 18.12 -16.69 2.49
CA ALA A 173 18.72 -17.09 1.21
C ALA A 173 18.44 -16.08 0.09
N LYS A 174 17.28 -15.42 0.12
CA LYS A 174 16.90 -14.40 -0.88
C LYS A 174 17.51 -13.03 -0.62
N LEU A 175 17.61 -12.60 0.64
CA LEU A 175 17.89 -11.19 0.96
C LEU A 175 19.23 -10.95 1.68
N GLN A 176 19.85 -11.97 2.28
CA GLN A 176 21.18 -11.83 2.87
C GLN A 176 22.16 -11.32 1.81
N ASP A 177 22.88 -10.24 2.15
CA ASP A 177 23.83 -9.53 1.29
C ASP A 177 23.25 -8.96 -0.03
N LYS A 178 21.92 -9.02 -0.18
CA LYS A 178 21.15 -8.55 -1.34
C LYS A 178 20.05 -7.57 -0.94
N VAL A 179 20.17 -6.98 0.24
CA VAL A 179 19.23 -5.94 0.69
C VAL A 179 19.30 -4.79 -0.31
N PRO A 180 18.16 -4.37 -0.91
CA PRO A 180 18.16 -3.23 -1.82
C PRO A 180 18.83 -2.03 -1.17
N SER A 181 19.71 -1.37 -1.90
CA SER A 181 20.49 -0.26 -1.36
C SER A 181 20.62 0.88 -2.36
N HIS A 182 20.55 2.11 -1.86
CA HIS A 182 20.66 3.32 -2.67
C HIS A 182 21.73 4.25 -2.11
N ASP A 183 22.28 5.13 -2.95
CA ASP A 183 23.26 6.13 -2.53
C ASP A 183 22.58 7.38 -1.98
N TYR A 184 23.03 7.88 -0.83
CA TYR A 184 22.49 9.09 -0.20
C TYR A 184 22.40 10.28 -1.16
N SER A 185 23.46 10.54 -1.93
CA SER A 185 23.52 11.72 -2.79
C SER A 185 22.50 11.67 -3.93
N GLY A 186 22.24 10.48 -4.48
CA GLY A 186 21.22 10.24 -5.49
C GLY A 186 19.81 10.47 -4.95
N LEU A 187 19.51 9.94 -3.76
CA LEU A 187 18.20 10.11 -3.11
C LEU A 187 17.85 11.58 -2.87
N MET A 188 18.85 12.37 -2.45
CA MET A 188 18.64 13.77 -2.12
C MET A 188 18.47 14.67 -3.35
N LYS A 189 19.01 14.28 -4.52
CA LYS A 189 19.05 15.14 -5.72
C LYS A 189 18.09 14.71 -6.82
N ASP A 190 17.80 13.42 -6.95
CA ASP A 190 17.05 12.88 -8.08
C ASP A 190 15.74 12.22 -7.64
N ASP A 191 14.67 12.54 -8.35
CA ASP A 191 13.32 12.04 -8.07
C ASP A 191 13.14 10.59 -8.51
N LYS A 192 13.85 10.15 -9.56
CA LYS A 192 13.80 8.75 -10.00
C LYS A 192 14.48 7.85 -8.98
N ASN A 193 15.67 8.21 -8.50
CA ASN A 193 16.34 7.51 -7.41
C ASN A 193 15.50 7.47 -6.13
N LEU A 194 14.84 8.58 -5.76
CA LEU A 194 13.95 8.57 -4.60
C LEU A 194 12.75 7.65 -4.81
N PHE A 195 12.14 7.64 -6.01
CA PHE A 195 11.05 6.75 -6.34
C PHE A 195 11.49 5.28 -6.20
N ASP A 196 12.59 4.90 -6.84
CA ASP A 196 13.10 3.53 -6.82
C ASP A 196 13.40 3.07 -5.38
N PHE A 197 13.92 3.96 -4.53
CA PHE A 197 14.18 3.69 -3.12
C PHE A 197 12.91 3.44 -2.29
N LEU A 198 11.92 4.33 -2.41
CA LEU A 198 10.64 4.17 -1.70
C LEU A 198 9.87 2.96 -2.22
N TYR A 199 10.00 2.66 -3.51
CA TYR A 199 9.38 1.51 -4.14
C TYR A 199 10.07 0.21 -3.70
N ALA A 200 11.39 0.19 -3.56
CA ALA A 200 12.11 -0.95 -2.98
C ALA A 200 11.75 -1.17 -1.51
N LEU A 201 11.63 -0.10 -0.71
CA LEU A 201 11.13 -0.18 0.68
C LEU A 201 9.74 -0.82 0.72
N TYR A 202 8.87 -0.46 -0.22
CA TYR A 202 7.54 -1.04 -0.33
C TYR A 202 7.56 -2.52 -0.72
N GLN A 203 8.29 -2.90 -1.79
CA GLN A 203 8.35 -4.28 -2.26
C GLN A 203 8.96 -5.22 -1.21
N HIS A 204 10.06 -4.81 -0.59
CA HIS A 204 10.84 -5.67 0.30
C HIS A 204 10.54 -5.44 1.79
N GLY A 205 9.98 -4.29 2.17
CA GLY A 205 9.81 -3.90 3.58
C GLY A 205 11.12 -3.50 4.27
N LEU A 206 12.26 -3.50 3.56
CA LEU A 206 13.60 -3.16 4.06
C LEU A 206 14.45 -2.63 2.90
N VAL A 207 15.11 -1.50 3.12
CA VAL A 207 16.06 -0.90 2.18
C VAL A 207 17.21 -0.22 2.95
N LEU A 208 18.39 -0.20 2.35
CA LEU A 208 19.57 0.48 2.89
C LEU A 208 19.86 1.77 2.11
N VAL A 209 20.49 2.70 2.79
CA VAL A 209 21.14 3.88 2.18
C VAL A 209 22.60 3.84 2.56
N ASN A 210 23.47 4.01 1.56
CA ASN A 210 24.91 4.03 1.70
C ASN A 210 25.46 5.45 1.51
N HIS A 211 26.66 5.69 2.03
CA HIS A 211 27.44 6.93 1.85
C HIS A 211 26.72 8.20 2.31
N ALA A 212 25.84 8.10 3.32
CA ALA A 212 25.30 9.26 3.99
C ALA A 212 26.40 9.93 4.85
N PRO A 213 26.40 11.27 5.00
CA PRO A 213 27.34 11.92 5.91
C PRO A 213 27.20 11.36 7.34
N ALA A 214 28.32 11.03 7.98
CA ALA A 214 28.32 10.55 9.37
C ALA A 214 28.23 11.73 10.36
N LYS A 215 27.13 12.48 10.30
CA LYS A 215 26.84 13.64 11.16
C LYS A 215 25.38 13.64 11.62
N ASP A 216 25.12 14.33 12.73
CA ASP A 216 23.79 14.59 13.24
C ASP A 216 22.90 15.30 12.21
N GLY A 217 21.61 14.95 12.21
CA GLY A 217 20.60 15.63 11.39
C GLY A 217 20.40 15.06 9.99
N VAL A 218 21.27 14.17 9.51
CA VAL A 218 21.11 13.50 8.20
C VAL A 218 19.78 12.76 8.08
N ILE A 219 19.33 12.12 9.17
CA ILE A 219 18.01 11.47 9.20
C ILE A 219 16.87 12.49 9.00
N MET A 220 17.03 13.73 9.49
CA MET A 220 16.03 14.79 9.32
C MET A 220 16.09 15.41 7.91
N GLU A 221 17.29 15.52 7.32
CA GLU A 221 17.45 15.89 5.91
C GLU A 221 16.73 14.88 5.00
N MET A 222 16.94 13.57 5.22
CA MET A 222 16.22 12.51 4.49
C MET A 222 14.72 12.56 4.76
N ALA A 223 14.30 12.78 6.01
CA ALA A 223 12.89 12.92 6.34
C ALA A 223 12.23 14.03 5.55
N ALA A 224 12.82 15.23 5.52
CA ALA A 224 12.31 16.37 4.75
C ALA A 224 12.24 16.08 3.24
N ARG A 225 13.18 15.27 2.71
CA ARG A 225 13.16 14.85 1.29
C ARG A 225 11.98 13.92 0.97
N ILE A 226 11.63 13.03 1.91
CA ILE A 226 10.52 12.08 1.78
C ILE A 226 9.18 12.77 2.06
N GLY A 227 9.07 13.48 3.18
CA GLY A 227 7.84 14.15 3.63
C GLY A 227 7.96 14.59 5.09
N TRP A 228 6.90 14.37 5.88
CA TRP A 228 6.91 14.67 7.31
C TRP A 228 7.16 13.39 8.12
N ASN A 229 8.09 13.43 9.06
CA ASN A 229 8.30 12.34 10.00
C ASN A 229 7.30 12.41 11.15
N ARG A 230 6.95 11.25 11.68
CA ARG A 230 6.14 11.13 12.90
C ARG A 230 6.96 11.61 14.09
N ARG A 231 6.46 12.63 14.79
CA ARG A 231 6.98 12.99 16.12
C ARG A 231 6.62 11.88 17.10
N THR A 232 7.59 11.46 17.90
CA THR A 232 7.42 10.32 18.80
C THR A 232 7.08 10.78 20.22
N HIS A 233 7.01 9.80 21.11
CA HIS A 233 6.80 9.93 22.54
C HIS A 233 7.80 10.83 23.28
N LEU A 234 8.95 11.20 22.70
CA LEU A 234 9.85 12.19 23.27
C LEU A 234 10.49 13.00 22.13
N GLY A 235 10.44 14.32 22.24
CA GLY A 235 11.21 15.22 21.39
C GLY A 235 11.95 16.26 22.21
N LEU A 236 13.18 16.56 21.79
CA LEU A 236 14.01 17.61 22.38
C LEU A 236 14.12 18.79 21.41
N ASN A 237 14.20 20.00 21.94
CA ASN A 237 14.52 21.18 21.14
C ASN A 237 16.03 21.28 20.87
N LYS A 238 16.42 22.30 20.08
CA LYS A 238 17.82 22.57 19.70
C LYS A 238 18.82 22.78 20.86
N PHE A 239 18.35 22.88 22.11
CA PHE A 239 19.16 23.02 23.32
C PHE A 239 19.15 21.75 24.17
N GLY A 240 18.64 20.64 23.65
CA GLY A 240 18.55 19.36 24.37
C GLY A 240 17.46 19.33 25.45
N ARG A 241 16.54 20.30 25.48
CA ARG A 241 15.43 20.34 26.46
C ARG A 241 14.20 19.66 25.88
N VAL A 242 13.46 18.91 26.70
CA VAL A 242 12.22 18.24 26.30
C VAL A 242 11.21 19.27 25.78
N GLU A 243 10.81 19.12 24.52
CA GLU A 243 9.79 19.93 23.83
C GLU A 243 8.42 19.23 23.83
N HIS A 244 8.41 17.90 23.75
CA HIS A 244 7.20 17.11 23.94
C HIS A 244 7.54 15.74 24.54
N PHE A 245 6.64 15.24 25.39
CA PHE A 245 6.70 13.91 25.98
C PHE A 245 5.30 13.31 25.97
N GLN A 246 5.16 12.11 25.45
CA GLN A 246 3.92 11.36 25.38
C GLN A 246 4.27 9.90 25.68
N CYS A 247 4.25 9.47 26.93
CA CYS A 247 4.62 8.09 27.29
C CYS A 247 3.58 7.09 26.77
N SER A 248 4.04 6.02 26.12
CA SER A 248 3.29 4.77 25.94
C SER A 248 4.06 3.69 26.69
N HIS A 249 3.44 3.14 27.74
CA HIS A 249 4.00 2.02 28.50
C HIS A 249 4.12 0.83 27.53
N PHE A 250 5.34 0.42 27.23
CA PHE A 250 5.60 -0.71 26.34
C PHE A 250 4.93 -2.00 26.87
N VAL A 251 4.16 -2.63 25.96
CA VAL A 251 3.95 -4.07 25.78
C VAL A 251 3.17 -4.85 26.85
N MET A 252 2.04 -5.40 26.39
CA MET A 252 1.08 -6.22 27.13
C MET A 252 0.56 -5.55 28.40
N SER A 253 -0.62 -4.94 28.29
CA SER A 253 -1.53 -4.94 29.44
C SER A 253 -1.62 -6.39 29.88
N GLU A 254 -0.99 -6.71 31.01
CA GLU A 254 -1.16 -7.96 31.73
C GLU A 254 -2.66 -8.24 31.76
N THR A 255 -3.06 -9.26 31.01
CA THR A 255 -4.36 -9.95 31.06
C THR A 255 -5.42 -9.17 31.84
N GLN A 256 -6.03 -8.17 31.20
CA GLN A 256 -7.33 -7.72 31.69
C GLN A 256 -8.22 -8.96 31.63
N ASN A 257 -8.69 -9.38 32.80
CA ASN A 257 -9.33 -10.62 33.26
C ASN A 257 -10.40 -11.33 32.38
N ASP A 258 -10.38 -11.18 31.06
CA ASP A 258 -11.42 -11.66 30.13
C ASP A 258 -11.11 -13.02 29.48
N TYR A 259 -9.94 -13.63 29.77
CA TYR A 259 -9.54 -14.91 29.18
C TYR A 259 -9.49 -16.04 30.20
N SER A 260 -10.05 -17.19 29.82
CA SER A 260 -9.89 -18.43 30.58
C SER A 260 -8.44 -18.93 30.55
N PRO A 261 -7.99 -19.72 31.55
CA PRO A 261 -6.67 -20.35 31.53
C PRO A 261 -6.39 -21.14 30.26
N SER A 262 -7.41 -21.79 29.67
CA SER A 262 -7.29 -22.50 28.39
C SER A 262 -6.98 -21.59 27.20
N GLU A 263 -7.59 -20.40 27.14
CA GLU A 263 -7.33 -19.42 26.08
C GLU A 263 -5.92 -18.83 26.22
N VAL A 264 -5.48 -18.58 27.45
CA VAL A 264 -4.11 -18.16 27.75
C VAL A 264 -3.10 -19.22 27.29
N LEU A 265 -3.32 -20.50 27.62
CA LEU A 265 -2.46 -21.59 27.15
C LEU A 265 -2.42 -21.68 25.61
N ALA A 266 -3.58 -21.62 24.95
CA ALA A 266 -3.66 -21.65 23.49
C ALA A 266 -2.92 -20.45 22.84
N PHE A 267 -3.01 -19.27 23.45
CA PHE A 267 -2.25 -18.11 23.03
C PHE A 267 -0.75 -18.35 23.15
N TYR A 268 -0.26 -18.84 24.28
CA TYR A 268 1.17 -19.11 24.48
C TYR A 268 1.69 -20.21 23.56
N ASP A 269 0.90 -21.25 23.26
CA ASP A 269 1.25 -22.26 22.26
C ASP A 269 1.44 -21.64 20.88
N ALA A 270 0.50 -20.78 20.45
CA ALA A 270 0.58 -20.09 19.16
C ALA A 270 1.76 -19.10 19.13
N TYR A 271 1.93 -18.32 20.19
CA TYR A 271 3.03 -17.36 20.35
C TYR A 271 4.39 -18.05 20.33
N TYR A 272 4.52 -19.21 21.00
CA TYR A 272 5.73 -20.02 20.97
C TYR A 272 6.04 -20.52 19.55
N GLN A 273 5.04 -21.04 18.81
CA GLN A 273 5.27 -21.48 17.43
C GLN A 273 5.65 -20.31 16.51
N LEU A 274 4.99 -19.16 16.64
CA LEU A 274 5.30 -17.94 15.89
C LEU A 274 6.73 -17.49 16.17
N THR A 275 7.09 -17.30 17.44
CA THR A 275 8.44 -16.86 17.83
C THR A 275 9.50 -17.87 17.40
N LYS A 276 9.28 -19.17 17.59
CA LYS A 276 10.18 -20.21 17.10
C LYS A 276 10.45 -20.10 15.60
N LEU A 277 9.43 -19.77 14.79
CA LEU A 277 9.60 -19.54 13.35
C LEU A 277 10.36 -18.23 13.05
N LEU A 278 10.05 -17.15 13.78
CA LEU A 278 10.73 -15.87 13.63
C LEU A 278 12.25 -15.99 13.89
N TYR A 279 12.63 -16.74 14.92
CA TYR A 279 14.04 -16.91 15.32
C TYR A 279 14.81 -17.97 14.52
N LYS A 280 14.21 -18.67 13.55
CA LYS A 280 14.97 -19.58 12.69
C LYS A 280 15.96 -18.77 11.85
N SER A 281 17.22 -19.20 11.81
CA SER A 281 18.28 -18.54 11.03
C SER A 281 17.90 -18.34 9.55
N GLU A 282 17.13 -19.25 8.96
CA GLU A 282 16.61 -19.13 7.60
C GLU A 282 15.69 -17.91 7.39
N ASN A 283 15.06 -17.37 8.44
CA ASN A 283 14.16 -16.22 8.35
C ASN A 283 14.81 -14.90 8.81
N VAL A 284 16.08 -14.95 9.26
CA VAL A 284 16.82 -13.81 9.81
C VAL A 284 17.84 -13.33 8.78
N VAL A 285 17.80 -12.04 8.46
CA VAL A 285 18.85 -11.33 7.70
C VAL A 285 19.64 -10.45 8.65
N ASP A 286 20.96 -10.64 8.67
CA ASP A 286 21.87 -9.94 9.57
C ASP A 286 22.85 -9.06 8.78
N PHE A 287 23.03 -7.83 9.23
CA PHE A 287 24.05 -6.92 8.69
C PHE A 287 24.47 -5.94 9.78
N ARG A 288 25.73 -5.49 9.70
CA ARG A 288 26.27 -4.47 10.59
C ARG A 288 26.26 -3.12 9.87
N LEU A 289 25.46 -2.19 10.37
CA LEU A 289 25.49 -0.81 9.90
C LEU A 289 26.84 -0.17 10.19
N GLN A 290 27.47 0.35 9.15
CA GLN A 290 28.67 1.17 9.21
C GLN A 290 28.29 2.66 9.37
N PRO A 291 29.21 3.51 9.86
CA PRO A 291 29.02 4.96 9.81
C PRO A 291 28.64 5.42 8.40
N GLY A 292 27.59 6.24 8.29
CA GLY A 292 27.06 6.69 7.01
C GLY A 292 26.11 5.71 6.31
N GLN A 293 25.74 4.59 6.95
CA GLN A 293 24.64 3.75 6.48
C GLN A 293 23.35 4.01 7.26
N VAL A 294 22.23 3.99 6.54
CA VAL A 294 20.89 4.10 7.12
C VAL A 294 20.06 2.89 6.69
N ALA A 295 19.30 2.31 7.60
CA ALA A 295 18.30 1.29 7.27
C ALA A 295 16.90 1.87 7.43
N LEU A 296 16.07 1.77 6.40
CA LEU A 296 14.64 2.01 6.48
C LEU A 296 13.91 0.68 6.35
N PHE A 297 12.93 0.47 7.20
CA PHE A 297 12.12 -0.74 7.18
C PHE A 297 10.68 -0.45 7.57
N GLN A 298 9.77 -1.25 7.03
CA GLN A 298 8.35 -1.16 7.27
C GLN A 298 8.02 -1.88 8.58
N ASN A 299 7.83 -1.13 9.66
CA ASN A 299 7.68 -1.66 11.02
C ASN A 299 6.40 -2.48 11.25
N THR A 300 5.42 -2.39 10.34
CA THR A 300 4.21 -3.24 10.33
C THR A 300 4.42 -4.60 9.65
N ARG A 301 5.58 -4.83 9.02
CA ARG A 301 5.88 -6.02 8.21
C ARG A 301 7.15 -6.73 8.64
N VAL A 302 8.21 -5.97 8.94
CA VAL A 302 9.54 -6.51 9.21
C VAL A 302 9.89 -6.30 10.68
N MET A 303 10.06 -7.40 11.40
CA MET A 303 10.55 -7.36 12.78
C MET A 303 12.04 -7.09 12.79
N HIS A 304 12.51 -6.35 13.80
CA HIS A 304 13.91 -5.98 13.94
C HIS A 304 14.41 -6.26 15.35
N GLY A 305 15.72 -6.44 15.45
CA GLY A 305 16.41 -6.74 16.68
C GLY A 305 17.91 -6.52 16.49
N ARG A 306 18.67 -6.79 17.54
CA ARG A 306 20.13 -6.69 17.54
C ARG A 306 20.72 -7.87 18.29
N SER A 307 21.89 -8.33 17.85
CA SER A 307 22.69 -9.27 18.64
C SER A 307 23.23 -8.61 19.91
N ALA A 308 23.55 -9.42 20.91
CA ALA A 308 24.25 -8.97 22.11
C ALA A 308 25.63 -8.39 21.75
N TYR A 309 26.15 -7.50 22.59
CA TYR A 309 27.48 -6.90 22.48
C TYR A 309 28.06 -6.72 23.88
N GLU A 310 29.37 -6.75 23.98
CA GLU A 310 30.09 -6.53 25.23
C GLU A 310 30.24 -5.03 25.50
N VAL A 311 30.01 -4.61 26.74
CA VAL A 311 30.26 -3.24 27.21
C VAL A 311 31.62 -3.24 27.90
N ILE A 312 32.65 -2.79 27.20
CA ILE A 312 34.01 -2.75 27.75
C ILE A 312 34.23 -1.40 28.46
N GLY A 313 34.01 -1.35 29.78
CA GLY A 313 34.51 -0.35 30.76
C GLY A 313 34.30 1.16 30.48
N GLU A 314 33.92 1.92 31.52
CA GLU A 314 33.64 3.37 31.47
C GLU A 314 34.79 4.27 30.94
N THR A 315 36.00 3.73 30.77
CA THR A 315 37.19 4.46 30.35
C THR A 315 37.59 4.28 28.87
N SER A 316 36.88 3.44 28.09
CA SER A 316 37.21 3.23 26.67
C SER A 316 36.20 3.91 25.74
N VAL A 317 36.49 5.16 25.34
CA VAL A 317 35.73 5.94 24.34
C VAL A 317 35.63 5.21 22.97
N SER A 318 36.44 4.17 22.75
CA SER A 318 36.58 3.46 21.47
C SER A 318 35.43 2.52 21.08
N ALA A 319 34.47 2.24 21.98
CA ALA A 319 33.37 1.31 21.72
C ALA A 319 31.96 1.95 21.70
N ALA A 320 31.87 3.28 21.61
CA ALA A 320 30.57 3.97 21.59
C ALA A 320 29.81 3.70 20.29
N ARG A 321 28.62 3.09 20.38
CA ARG A 321 27.69 2.94 19.25
C ARG A 321 26.60 3.99 19.36
N TRP A 322 26.49 4.84 18.34
CA TRP A 322 25.46 5.86 18.25
C TRP A 322 24.63 5.66 16.96
N LEU A 323 23.32 5.67 17.10
CA LEU A 323 22.36 5.57 16.00
C LEU A 323 21.31 6.67 16.17
N GLN A 324 20.96 7.34 15.09
CA GLN A 324 19.83 8.26 15.03
C GLN A 324 18.66 7.58 14.31
N GLY A 325 17.46 7.68 14.89
CA GLY A 325 16.23 7.09 14.34
C GLY A 325 15.13 8.12 14.17
N THR A 326 14.22 7.86 13.24
CA THR A 326 12.96 8.59 13.04
C THR A 326 11.90 7.63 12.50
N PHE A 327 10.66 8.07 12.45
CA PHE A 327 9.53 7.26 11.97
C PHE A 327 8.76 8.01 10.90
N PHE A 328 8.11 7.27 10.01
CA PHE A 328 7.16 7.80 9.04
C PHE A 328 5.83 7.07 9.20
N GLU A 329 4.74 7.80 8.98
CA GLU A 329 3.46 7.16 8.71
C GLU A 329 3.45 6.64 7.26
N HIS A 330 2.73 5.54 7.04
CA HIS A 330 2.67 4.88 5.73
C HIS A 330 2.07 5.78 4.65
N ASP A 331 1.08 6.59 5.00
CA ASP A 331 0.40 7.52 4.11
C ASP A 331 1.36 8.56 3.51
N VAL A 332 2.35 9.03 4.27
CA VAL A 332 3.41 9.93 3.79
C VAL A 332 4.22 9.27 2.69
N ILE A 333 4.65 8.01 2.90
CA ILE A 333 5.43 7.24 1.92
C ILE A 333 4.61 7.02 0.65
N PHE A 334 3.37 6.56 0.77
CA PHE A 334 2.50 6.30 -0.38
C PHE A 334 2.10 7.57 -1.12
N SER A 335 1.87 8.67 -0.40
CA SER A 335 1.64 9.99 -1.00
C SER A 335 2.83 10.42 -1.84
N LYS A 336 4.04 10.31 -1.30
CA LYS A 336 5.27 10.66 -2.02
C LYS A 336 5.49 9.79 -3.25
N LEU A 337 5.27 8.48 -3.16
CA LEU A 337 5.34 7.55 -4.29
C LEU A 337 4.38 7.96 -5.42
N ARG A 338 3.12 8.27 -5.11
CA ARG A 338 2.13 8.73 -6.11
C ARG A 338 2.55 10.02 -6.81
N VAL A 339 3.04 11.00 -6.05
CA VAL A 339 3.50 12.28 -6.60
C VAL A 339 4.69 12.07 -7.53
N LEU A 340 5.67 11.26 -7.12
CA LEU A 340 6.84 10.94 -7.93
C LEU A 340 6.45 10.16 -9.19
N GLN A 341 5.59 9.15 -9.07
CA GLN A 341 5.08 8.37 -10.20
C GLN A 341 4.44 9.27 -11.26
N GLN A 342 3.56 10.19 -10.82
CA GLN A 342 2.93 11.16 -11.71
C GLN A 342 3.95 12.11 -12.35
N LYS A 343 4.88 12.65 -11.55
CA LYS A 343 5.91 13.58 -12.02
C LYS A 343 6.84 12.94 -13.06
N LEU A 344 7.15 11.66 -12.89
CA LEU A 344 8.03 10.88 -13.78
C LEU A 344 7.28 10.28 -14.98
N GLY A 345 5.96 10.45 -15.08
CA GLY A 345 5.16 9.93 -16.19
C GLY A 345 5.09 8.40 -16.25
N LEU A 346 5.35 7.70 -15.15
CA LEU A 346 5.39 6.24 -15.11
C LEU A 346 3.97 5.66 -15.22
N LYS A 347 3.72 4.80 -16.22
CA LYS A 347 2.41 4.17 -16.45
C LYS A 347 2.25 2.92 -15.56
N SER A 348 1.46 3.12 -14.50
CA SER A 348 0.89 2.13 -13.57
C SER A 348 1.85 1.37 -12.64
N PRO A 349 1.42 1.08 -11.40
CA PRO A 349 0.00 1.05 -11.04
C PRO A 349 -0.47 2.11 -10.03
N ARG A 350 -1.78 2.42 -10.11
CA ARG A 350 -2.51 3.42 -9.31
C ARG A 350 -2.61 3.01 -7.84
N ILE A 351 -1.73 3.54 -6.98
CA ILE A 351 -1.88 3.40 -5.52
C ILE A 351 -3.19 4.09 -5.12
N TYR A 352 -4.29 3.33 -4.98
CA TYR A 352 -5.59 3.93 -4.67
C TYR A 352 -5.62 4.41 -3.22
N LYS A 353 -6.60 5.25 -2.87
CA LYS A 353 -6.75 5.80 -1.51
C LYS A 353 -6.84 4.65 -0.48
N GLN A 354 -6.06 4.85 0.59
CA GLN A 354 -6.12 4.25 1.93
C GLN A 354 -7.14 3.12 2.09
N SER A 355 -6.66 1.87 2.20
CA SER A 355 -7.50 0.77 2.68
C SER A 355 -7.49 0.74 4.21
N ASP A 356 -8.66 0.72 4.81
CA ASP A 356 -8.89 0.56 6.26
C ASP A 356 -8.53 -0.85 6.79
N ASP A 357 -8.10 -1.76 5.92
CA ASP A 357 -7.78 -3.14 6.27
C ASP A 357 -6.26 -3.33 6.54
N PHE A 358 -5.79 -2.77 7.65
CA PHE A 358 -4.50 -3.14 8.28
C PHE A 358 -4.68 -3.72 9.70
N PHE A 359 -5.87 -4.22 10.01
CA PHE A 359 -6.13 -5.05 11.19
C PHE A 359 -6.24 -6.53 10.83
#